data_AF-A0A4Q0T434-F1
#
_entry.id   AF-A0A4Q0T434-F1
#
_cell.length_a   1.000
_cell.length_b   1.000
_cell.length_c   1.000
_cell.angle_alpha   90.00
_cell.angle_beta   90.00
_cell.angle_gamma   90.00
#
_symmetry.space_group_name_H-M   'P 1'
#
loop_
_entity.id
_entity.type
_entity.pdbx_description
1 polymer ?
#
loop_
_entity_poly.entity_id
_entity_poly.type
_entity_poly.pdbx_seq_one_letter_code
_entity_poly.pdbx_strand_id
1 'polypeptide(L)'
;MSRVLPLPGPLLLLLCYPLLAQRDMAQKDVAQKDIRASTTGTCSPVVTGTSSQVTINCNGLSTAKANQLVVLMNRILAERLDLSEVNGKLDQLHEDIGGLNAALHPMANLPQPVLALLNQGDVLATQCTNMMSDWARLSIDASHAAMQARTAERRAALEGRVSSSSSATLDEEKAKEFARIYSPRLAAFNATLHRFVPDAAPIADISIPASAQQAANYAFDIQMLSKRYQENQAQSGRPYNSQLVNQITNAFADANRFCRDWNQAKMDSLTSGRQADRLPTHSTNPADPTSSVNADEAEKYSQTLRPKLISFRDAVLPQVPAYSSGRDYDAVSTSSQLGGICSDVRTLSAAFQQKALQEAEHKRVPGK
;
A
#
# COMPACT_ATOMS: atom_id res chain seq x y z
N MET A 1 5.37 -19.16 -52.97
CA MET A 1 5.95 -19.15 -54.33
C MET A 1 6.94 -18.00 -54.41
N SER A 2 8.19 -18.31 -54.07
CA SER A 2 9.30 -17.36 -54.03
C SER A 2 9.87 -17.15 -55.43
N ARG A 3 10.10 -15.89 -55.81
CA ARG A 3 10.89 -15.55 -57.01
C ARG A 3 12.25 -15.04 -56.56
N VAL A 4 13.27 -15.83 -56.86
CA VAL A 4 14.69 -15.51 -56.83
C VAL A 4 15.17 -15.62 -58.28
N LEU A 5 15.95 -14.65 -58.76
CA LEU A 5 16.96 -14.75 -59.84
C LEU A 5 17.65 -13.37 -60.01
N PRO A 6 18.86 -13.32 -60.58
CA PRO A 6 20.07 -12.77 -59.95
C PRO A 6 20.80 -11.77 -60.89
N LEU A 7 22.05 -11.38 -60.57
CA LEU A 7 23.19 -11.06 -61.47
C LEU A 7 24.22 -10.14 -60.74
N PRO A 8 25.49 -9.98 -61.22
CA PRO A 8 26.67 -10.63 -60.64
C PRO A 8 27.74 -9.63 -60.13
N GLY A 9 28.80 -10.13 -59.49
CA GLY A 9 30.02 -9.35 -59.17
C GLY A 9 30.94 -9.17 -60.39
N PRO A 10 32.28 -9.14 -60.22
CA PRO A 10 33.13 -8.40 -59.28
C PRO A 10 34.16 -7.53 -60.05
N LEU A 11 34.92 -6.64 -59.40
CA LEU A 11 36.16 -6.12 -60.00
C LEU A 11 37.27 -5.87 -58.96
N LEU A 12 38.43 -6.36 -59.34
CA LEU A 12 39.66 -6.60 -58.61
C LEU A 12 40.66 -5.45 -58.85
N LEU A 13 41.43 -5.11 -57.81
CA LEU A 13 42.88 -4.80 -57.78
C LEU A 13 43.55 -3.96 -58.90
N LEU A 14 44.32 -2.94 -58.48
CA LEU A 14 45.79 -2.75 -58.68
C LEU A 14 46.17 -1.29 -58.28
N LEU A 15 46.94 -1.09 -57.19
CA LEU A 15 48.41 -0.96 -57.14
C LEU A 15 48.97 0.29 -57.87
N CYS A 16 49.59 1.21 -57.11
CA CYS A 16 50.97 1.69 -57.32
C CYS A 16 51.28 2.93 -56.45
N TYR A 17 52.02 2.72 -55.36
CA TYR A 17 53.08 3.64 -54.90
C TYR A 17 54.21 3.62 -55.94
N PRO A 18 55.05 4.68 -56.13
CA PRO A 18 56.11 4.96 -55.15
C PRO A 18 56.73 6.38 -55.12
N LEU A 19 57.63 6.56 -54.13
CA LEU A 19 58.89 7.33 -54.12
C LEU A 19 58.93 8.87 -53.92
N LEU A 20 59.36 9.25 -52.70
CA LEU A 20 60.54 10.05 -52.36
C LEU A 20 60.85 11.33 -53.14
N ALA A 21 60.74 12.48 -52.47
CA ALA A 21 61.73 13.56 -52.56
C ALA A 21 61.71 14.44 -51.30
N GLN A 22 62.87 14.50 -50.64
CA GLN A 22 63.22 15.43 -49.57
C GLN A 22 63.08 16.89 -50.03
N ARG A 23 62.62 17.75 -49.11
CA ARG A 23 63.24 19.06 -48.89
C ARG A 23 63.05 19.47 -47.44
N ASP A 24 64.16 19.46 -46.72
CA ASP A 24 64.45 20.43 -45.66
C ASP A 24 63.94 21.81 -46.08
N MET A 25 63.25 22.50 -45.16
CA MET A 25 63.60 23.86 -44.74
C MET A 25 62.75 24.26 -43.53
N ALA A 26 63.45 24.86 -42.56
CA ALA A 26 62.92 25.68 -41.48
C ALA A 26 62.17 24.96 -40.35
N GLN A 27 62.96 24.42 -39.42
CA GLN A 27 62.63 24.47 -38.00
C GLN A 27 62.50 25.95 -37.61
N LYS A 28 61.31 26.51 -37.82
CA LYS A 28 60.91 27.78 -37.23
C LYS A 28 60.61 27.48 -35.78
N ASP A 29 61.33 28.10 -34.87
CA ASP A 29 61.03 28.10 -33.43
C ASP A 29 59.52 28.32 -33.26
N VAL A 30 58.80 27.24 -32.93
CA VAL A 30 57.44 27.35 -32.45
C VAL A 30 57.60 27.94 -31.08
N ALA A 31 57.53 29.27 -31.03
CA ALA A 31 57.37 30.03 -29.81
C ALA A 31 56.39 29.26 -28.93
N GLN A 32 56.87 28.85 -27.76
CA GLN A 32 56.11 28.18 -26.73
C GLN A 32 54.83 29.00 -26.52
N LYS A 33 53.72 28.52 -27.10
CA LYS A 33 52.45 29.21 -27.08
C LYS A 33 52.00 29.21 -25.64
N ASP A 34 52.08 30.36 -24.98
CA ASP A 34 51.57 30.60 -23.64
C ASP A 34 50.16 30.00 -23.52
N ILE A 35 50.06 28.84 -22.85
CA ILE A 35 48.77 28.19 -22.60
C ILE A 35 48.13 28.94 -21.44
N ARG A 36 47.41 30.01 -21.74
CA ARG A 36 46.57 30.71 -20.77
C ARG A 36 45.21 30.03 -20.71
N ALA A 37 45.04 29.11 -19.77
CA ALA A 37 43.74 28.53 -19.44
C ALA A 37 43.05 29.40 -18.38
N SER A 38 41.96 30.06 -18.75
CA SER A 38 41.07 30.74 -17.80
C SER A 38 39.95 29.77 -17.43
N THR A 39 39.78 29.45 -16.15
CA THR A 39 38.62 28.69 -15.67
C THR A 39 37.93 29.45 -14.56
N THR A 40 36.61 29.34 -14.51
CA THR A 40 35.80 29.76 -13.39
C THR A 40 35.08 28.52 -12.86
N GLY A 41 35.39 28.12 -11.61
CA GLY A 41 34.85 26.91 -10.99
C GLY A 41 35.74 26.36 -9.87
N THR A 42 35.28 25.31 -9.17
CA THR A 42 35.97 24.62 -8.05
C THR A 42 37.20 23.81 -8.47
N CYS A 43 37.44 23.70 -9.78
CA CYS A 43 38.61 23.09 -10.38
C CYS A 43 39.44 24.16 -11.11
N SER A 44 40.69 24.32 -10.71
CA SER A 44 41.61 25.29 -11.33
C SER A 44 42.79 24.56 -11.97
N PRO A 45 43.08 24.82 -13.27
CA PRO A 45 44.28 24.30 -13.91
C PRO A 45 45.49 25.09 -13.40
N VAL A 46 46.49 24.36 -12.92
CA VAL A 46 47.83 24.86 -12.64
C VAL A 46 48.73 24.30 -13.73
N VAL A 47 49.20 25.18 -14.62
CA VAL A 47 50.23 24.82 -15.60
C VAL A 47 51.57 24.78 -14.85
N THR A 48 52.12 23.59 -14.66
CA THR A 48 53.41 23.41 -13.97
C THR A 48 54.47 22.95 -14.96
N GLY A 49 55.46 23.81 -15.24
CA GLY A 49 56.68 23.46 -15.97
C GLY A 49 56.62 23.61 -17.49
N THR A 50 57.77 23.45 -18.14
CA THR A 50 58.03 23.64 -19.57
C THR A 50 57.56 22.47 -20.45
N SER A 51 56.92 21.45 -19.89
CA SER A 51 56.63 20.16 -20.54
C SER A 51 55.15 19.94 -20.90
N SER A 52 54.34 20.99 -21.08
CA SER A 52 52.92 20.89 -21.48
C SER A 52 52.03 20.08 -20.51
N GLN A 53 52.44 19.88 -19.27
CA GLN A 53 51.62 19.25 -18.24
C GLN A 53 50.69 20.29 -17.58
N VAL A 54 49.38 20.05 -17.71
CA VAL A 54 48.34 20.81 -17.02
C VAL A 54 47.86 19.98 -15.83
N THR A 55 48.12 20.45 -14.62
CA THR A 55 47.63 19.82 -13.38
C THR A 55 46.31 20.46 -13.00
N ILE A 56 45.20 19.73 -13.05
CA ILE A 56 43.87 20.27 -12.67
C ILE A 56 43.59 19.92 -11.21
N ASN A 57 43.61 20.92 -10.34
CA ASN A 57 43.28 20.76 -8.93
C ASN A 57 41.79 21.00 -8.71
N CYS A 58 41.06 19.94 -8.36
CA CYS A 58 39.63 19.98 -8.06
C CYS A 58 39.38 19.83 -6.55
N ASN A 59 38.90 20.89 -5.90
CA ASN A 59 38.47 20.80 -4.50
C ASN A 59 37.15 20.02 -4.40
N GLY A 60 37.13 18.93 -3.62
CA GLY A 60 35.94 18.11 -3.38
C GLY A 60 35.80 16.85 -4.25
N LEU A 61 36.79 16.54 -5.09
CA LEU A 61 36.82 15.30 -5.87
C LEU A 61 37.72 14.26 -5.20
N SER A 62 37.20 13.06 -4.92
CA SER A 62 38.04 11.98 -4.39
C SER A 62 39.02 11.48 -5.45
N THR A 63 40.19 11.01 -5.03
CA THR A 63 41.24 10.47 -5.92
C THR A 63 40.70 9.39 -6.87
N ALA A 64 39.76 8.57 -6.40
CA ALA A 64 39.10 7.56 -7.21
C ALA A 64 38.30 8.16 -8.38
N LYS A 65 37.51 9.20 -8.13
CA LYS A 65 36.74 9.91 -9.18
C LYS A 65 37.64 10.69 -10.12
N ALA A 66 38.72 11.29 -9.60
CA ALA A 66 39.71 11.99 -10.41
C ALA A 66 40.40 11.05 -11.41
N ASN A 67 40.81 9.86 -10.95
CA ASN A 67 41.43 8.86 -11.82
C ASN A 67 40.47 8.32 -12.88
N GLN A 68 39.19 8.13 -12.54
CA GLN A 68 38.17 7.74 -13.53
C GLN A 68 37.98 8.82 -14.60
N LEU A 69 37.96 10.10 -14.22
CA LEU A 69 37.86 11.20 -15.17
C LEU A 69 39.06 11.27 -16.11
N VAL A 70 40.28 11.13 -15.59
CA VAL A 70 41.51 11.12 -16.40
C VAL A 70 41.52 9.94 -17.38
N VAL A 71 41.12 8.75 -16.94
CA VAL A 71 40.99 7.57 -17.84
C VAL A 71 39.96 7.84 -18.94
N LEU A 72 38.84 8.49 -18.62
CA LEU A 72 37.82 8.85 -19.61
C LEU A 72 38.35 9.89 -20.62
N MET A 73 39.02 10.95 -20.16
CA MET A 73 39.59 11.97 -21.04
C MET A 73 40.70 11.41 -21.94
N ASN A 74 41.57 10.55 -21.40
CA ASN A 74 42.59 9.87 -22.19
C ASN A 74 41.97 8.91 -23.21
N ARG A 75 40.87 8.24 -22.88
CA ARG A 75 40.14 7.38 -23.82
C ARG A 75 39.47 8.19 -24.93
N ILE A 76 38.84 9.31 -24.60
CA ILE A 76 38.28 10.27 -25.57
C ILE A 76 39.36 10.77 -26.54
N LEU A 77 40.53 11.14 -26.01
CA LEU A 77 41.67 11.60 -26.80
C LEU A 77 42.28 10.47 -27.65
N ALA A 78 42.41 9.25 -27.10
CA ALA A 78 43.00 8.10 -27.79
C ALA A 78 42.12 7.56 -28.91
N GLU A 79 40.80 7.51 -28.70
CA GLU A 79 39.84 7.06 -29.71
C GLU A 79 39.52 8.17 -30.74
N ARG A 80 40.14 9.36 -30.60
CA ARG A 80 39.83 10.57 -31.39
C ARG A 80 38.33 10.80 -31.51
N LEU A 81 37.61 10.54 -30.43
CA LEU A 81 36.18 10.79 -30.38
C LEU A 81 36.01 12.29 -30.57
N ASP A 82 35.48 12.66 -31.73
CA ASP A 82 35.10 14.04 -31.98
C ASP A 82 34.08 14.41 -30.91
N LEU A 83 34.49 15.27 -29.98
CA LEU A 83 33.65 15.72 -28.88
C LEU A 83 32.35 16.36 -29.41
N SER A 84 32.38 16.91 -30.63
CA SER A 84 31.20 17.40 -31.34
C SER A 84 30.25 16.25 -31.70
N GLU A 85 30.78 15.12 -32.20
CA GLU A 85 29.98 13.94 -32.55
C GLU A 85 29.42 13.24 -31.29
N VAL A 86 30.20 13.15 -30.22
CA VAL A 86 29.73 12.58 -28.95
C VAL A 86 28.64 13.43 -28.33
N ASN A 87 28.80 14.77 -28.31
CA ASN A 87 27.75 15.67 -27.83
C ASN A 87 26.50 15.59 -28.70
N GLY A 88 26.65 15.56 -30.03
CA GLY A 88 25.50 15.38 -30.94
C GLY A 88 24.75 14.07 -30.69
N LYS A 89 25.45 12.96 -30.43
CA LYS A 89 24.82 11.68 -30.07
C LYS A 89 24.16 11.73 -28.68
N LEU A 90 24.73 12.45 -27.72
CA LEU A 90 24.12 12.64 -26.40
C LEU A 90 22.86 13.49 -26.48
N ASP A 91 22.85 14.55 -27.29
CA ASP A 91 21.67 15.38 -27.55
C ASP A 91 20.57 14.55 -28.23
N GLN A 92 20.94 13.76 -29.25
CA GLN A 92 20.03 12.81 -29.91
C GLN A 92 19.45 11.80 -28.91
N LEU A 93 20.28 11.23 -28.03
CA LEU A 93 19.82 10.28 -27.02
C LEU A 93 18.89 10.94 -26.00
N HIS A 94 19.13 12.20 -25.66
CA HIS A 94 18.27 12.99 -24.78
C HIS A 94 16.91 13.26 -25.44
N GLU A 95 16.90 13.61 -26.73
CA GLU A 95 15.68 13.74 -27.53
C GLU A 95 14.92 12.41 -27.64
N ASP A 96 15.62 11.32 -27.92
CA ASP A 96 15.03 9.98 -28.03
C ASP A 96 14.42 9.53 -26.70
N ILE A 97 15.12 9.74 -25.57
CA ILE A 97 14.58 9.47 -24.23
C ILE A 97 13.39 10.37 -23.93
N GLY A 98 13.43 11.64 -24.32
CA GLY A 98 12.29 12.55 -24.22
C GLY A 98 11.08 12.06 -25.01
N GLY A 99 11.30 11.57 -26.23
CA GLY A 99 10.29 10.97 -27.10
C GLY A 99 9.74 9.66 -26.54
N LEU A 100 10.59 8.79 -25.99
CA LEU A 100 10.19 7.52 -25.37
C LEU A 100 9.41 7.75 -24.08
N ASN A 101 9.84 8.71 -23.25
CA ASN A 101 9.14 9.08 -22.03
C ASN A 101 7.77 9.68 -22.35
N ALA A 102 7.68 10.53 -23.38
CA ALA A 102 6.40 10.99 -23.88
C ALA A 102 5.54 9.82 -24.39
N ALA A 103 6.11 8.89 -25.18
CA ALA A 103 5.38 7.74 -25.71
C ALA A 103 4.86 6.81 -24.60
N LEU A 104 5.68 6.53 -23.58
CA LEU A 104 5.35 5.65 -22.46
C LEU A 104 4.45 6.31 -21.41
N HIS A 105 4.54 7.63 -21.27
CA HIS A 105 3.74 8.40 -20.32
C HIS A 105 2.93 9.46 -21.09
N PRO A 106 1.74 9.11 -21.60
CA PRO A 106 0.85 10.07 -22.26
C PRO A 106 0.52 11.30 -21.40
N MET A 107 0.73 11.20 -20.08
CA MET A 107 0.54 12.30 -19.12
C MET A 107 1.75 13.20 -18.91
N ALA A 108 2.95 12.88 -19.42
CA ALA A 108 4.19 13.63 -19.16
C ALA A 108 4.14 15.09 -19.64
N ASN A 109 3.33 15.38 -20.67
CA ASN A 109 3.18 16.71 -21.24
C ASN A 109 1.86 17.40 -20.84
N LEU A 110 1.17 16.91 -19.80
CA LEU A 110 -0.02 17.59 -19.30
C LEU A 110 0.37 18.95 -18.70
N PRO A 111 -0.46 20.00 -18.87
CA PRO A 111 -0.25 21.26 -18.19
C PRO A 111 -0.10 21.04 -16.68
N GLN A 112 0.85 21.72 -16.04
CA GLN A 112 1.10 21.61 -14.60
C GLN A 112 -0.18 21.72 -13.73
N PRO A 113 -1.15 22.62 -14.03
CA PRO A 113 -2.41 22.66 -13.28
C PRO A 113 -3.23 21.36 -13.34
N VAL A 114 -3.22 20.65 -14.48
CA VAL A 114 -3.93 19.38 -14.64
C VAL A 114 -3.24 18.28 -13.84
N LEU A 115 -1.91 18.22 -13.90
CA LEU A 115 -1.12 17.26 -13.13
C LEU A 115 -1.29 17.48 -11.61
N ALA A 116 -1.32 18.74 -11.17
CA ALA A 116 -1.56 19.09 -9.78
C ALA A 116 -2.94 18.59 -9.30
N LEU A 117 -3.99 18.76 -10.11
CA LEU A 117 -5.33 18.25 -9.80
C LEU A 117 -5.37 16.71 -9.76
N LEU A 118 -4.73 16.02 -10.70
CA LEU A 118 -4.65 14.55 -10.69
C LEU A 118 -4.00 14.03 -9.41
N ASN A 119 -2.83 14.58 -9.05
CA ASN A 119 -2.13 14.23 -7.83
C ASN A 119 -2.97 14.56 -6.58
N GLN A 120 -3.67 15.69 -6.58
CA GLN A 120 -4.56 16.07 -5.49
C GLN A 120 -5.71 15.06 -5.33
N GLY A 121 -6.29 14.56 -6.43
CA GLY A 121 -7.32 13.53 -6.43
C GLY A 121 -6.86 12.24 -5.74
N ASP A 122 -5.65 11.76 -6.06
CA ASP A 122 -5.08 10.54 -5.48
C ASP A 122 -4.78 10.70 -3.98
N VAL A 123 -4.21 11.85 -3.60
CA VAL A 123 -3.94 12.19 -2.20
C VAL A 123 -5.24 12.23 -1.40
N LEU A 124 -6.29 12.87 -1.93
CA LEU A 124 -7.58 12.96 -1.26
C LEU A 124 -8.30 11.62 -1.17
N ALA A 125 -8.25 10.79 -2.22
CA ALA A 125 -8.78 9.43 -2.17
C ALA A 125 -8.09 8.59 -1.08
N THR A 126 -6.77 8.72 -0.94
CA THR A 126 -5.99 8.05 0.11
C THR A 126 -6.38 8.55 1.50
N GLN A 127 -6.42 9.88 1.71
CA GLN A 127 -6.84 10.47 2.99
C GLN A 127 -8.26 10.04 3.40
N CYS A 128 -9.18 9.99 2.44
CA CYS A 128 -10.55 9.53 2.66
C CYS A 128 -10.58 8.05 3.12
N THR A 129 -9.78 7.20 2.48
CA THR A 129 -9.68 5.76 2.80
C THR A 129 -9.13 5.53 4.20
N ASN A 130 -8.10 6.27 4.59
CA ASN A 130 -7.48 6.17 5.90
C ASN A 130 -8.47 6.57 7.00
N MET A 131 -9.16 7.70 6.84
CA MET A 131 -10.15 8.16 7.82
C MET A 131 -11.35 7.22 7.91
N MET A 132 -11.81 6.64 6.78
CA MET A 132 -12.86 5.61 6.79
C MET A 132 -12.42 4.37 7.61
N SER A 133 -11.15 3.96 7.47
CA SER A 133 -10.60 2.82 8.20
C SER A 133 -10.49 3.11 9.71
N ASP A 134 -10.05 4.32 10.07
CA ASP A 134 -9.99 4.77 11.46
C ASP A 134 -11.37 4.83 12.10
N TRP A 135 -12.36 5.41 11.42
CA TRP A 135 -13.73 5.49 11.91
C TRP A 135 -14.33 4.09 12.09
N ALA A 136 -14.12 3.18 11.13
CA ALA A 136 -14.58 1.80 11.25
C ALA A 136 -13.96 1.10 12.48
N ARG A 137 -12.65 1.31 12.73
CA ARG A 137 -11.97 0.76 13.92
C ARG A 137 -12.59 1.30 15.22
N LEU A 138 -12.76 2.62 15.33
CA LEU A 138 -13.33 3.24 16.53
C LEU A 138 -14.77 2.77 16.81
N SER A 139 -15.57 2.58 15.75
CA SER A 139 -16.94 2.06 15.86
C SER A 139 -16.95 0.61 16.39
N ILE A 140 -16.02 -0.22 15.92
CA ILE A 140 -15.83 -1.60 16.41
C ILE A 140 -15.40 -1.59 17.89
N ASP A 141 -14.43 -0.75 18.25
CA ASP A 141 -13.92 -0.66 19.62
C ASP A 141 -15.01 -0.20 20.60
N ALA A 142 -15.81 0.79 20.22
CA ALA A 142 -16.96 1.26 21.01
C ALA A 142 -18.04 0.17 21.15
N SER A 143 -18.34 -0.56 20.08
CA SER A 143 -19.27 -1.69 20.12
C SER A 143 -18.78 -2.80 21.05
N HIS A 144 -17.47 -3.09 21.03
CA HIS A 144 -16.83 -4.07 21.89
C HIS A 144 -16.87 -3.63 23.37
N ALA A 145 -16.50 -2.38 23.66
CA ALA A 145 -16.57 -1.82 25.01
C ALA A 145 -18.01 -1.89 25.57
N ALA A 146 -19.01 -1.57 24.75
CA ALA A 146 -20.41 -1.68 25.12
C ALA A 146 -20.85 -3.12 25.43
N MET A 147 -20.38 -4.08 24.62
CA MET A 147 -20.64 -5.50 24.85
C MET A 147 -20.01 -5.97 26.17
N GLN A 148 -18.78 -5.55 26.45
CA GLN A 148 -18.10 -5.85 27.70
C GLN A 148 -18.83 -5.25 28.91
N ALA A 149 -19.27 -3.99 28.82
CA ALA A 149 -20.05 -3.34 29.87
C ALA A 149 -21.36 -4.10 30.18
N ARG A 150 -22.14 -4.46 29.15
CA ARG A 150 -23.36 -5.28 29.31
C ARG A 150 -23.07 -6.65 29.92
N THR A 151 -21.93 -7.24 29.57
CA THR A 151 -21.51 -8.53 30.14
C THR A 151 -21.15 -8.39 31.62
N ALA A 152 -20.46 -7.31 32.00
CA ALA A 152 -20.14 -6.99 33.38
C ALA A 152 -21.40 -6.70 34.23
N GLU A 153 -22.36 -5.94 33.70
CA GLU A 153 -23.65 -5.69 34.35
C GLU A 153 -24.44 -6.98 34.59
N ARG A 154 -24.51 -7.84 33.56
CA ARG A 154 -25.15 -9.17 33.69
C ARG A 154 -24.46 -10.02 34.74
N ARG A 155 -23.12 -9.97 34.79
CA ARG A 155 -22.33 -10.68 35.80
C ARG A 155 -22.64 -10.18 37.20
N ALA A 156 -22.63 -8.87 37.44
CA ALA A 156 -22.98 -8.29 38.72
C ALA A 156 -24.41 -8.65 39.15
N ALA A 157 -25.36 -8.64 38.21
CA ALA A 157 -26.74 -9.04 38.47
C ALA A 157 -26.89 -10.54 38.80
N LEU A 158 -26.05 -11.41 38.21
CA LEU A 158 -26.02 -12.84 38.52
C LEU A 158 -25.34 -13.11 39.87
N GLU A 159 -24.21 -12.47 40.16
CA GLU A 159 -23.49 -12.61 41.43
C GLU A 159 -24.38 -12.20 42.61
N GLY A 160 -25.15 -11.11 42.50
CA GLY A 160 -26.14 -10.72 43.51
C GLY A 160 -27.29 -11.72 43.71
N ARG A 161 -27.56 -12.60 42.72
CA ARG A 161 -28.61 -13.63 42.81
C ARG A 161 -28.09 -14.97 43.32
N VAL A 162 -26.84 -15.34 42.99
CA VAL A 162 -26.24 -16.63 43.36
C VAL A 162 -26.03 -16.75 44.88
N SER A 163 -25.90 -15.64 45.61
CA SER A 163 -25.86 -15.64 47.08
C SER A 163 -27.13 -16.19 47.76
N SER A 164 -28.17 -16.58 47.01
CA SER A 164 -29.47 -17.03 47.54
C SER A 164 -29.94 -18.43 47.11
N SER A 165 -29.18 -19.20 46.31
CA SER A 165 -29.67 -20.52 45.84
C SER A 165 -28.60 -21.61 45.80
N SER A 166 -28.89 -22.74 46.47
CA SER A 166 -28.07 -23.96 46.56
C SER A 166 -28.06 -24.78 45.25
N SER A 167 -27.46 -24.26 44.18
CA SER A 167 -27.49 -24.80 42.81
C SER A 167 -26.19 -25.51 42.35
N ALA A 168 -25.34 -25.96 43.27
CA ALA A 168 -24.00 -26.47 42.94
C ALA A 168 -23.97 -27.76 42.08
N THR A 169 -25.06 -28.53 42.02
CA THR A 169 -25.07 -29.86 41.38
C THR A 169 -25.34 -29.84 39.88
N LEU A 170 -26.08 -28.85 39.36
CA LEU A 170 -26.43 -28.77 37.93
C LEU A 170 -25.25 -28.34 37.05
N ASP A 171 -24.38 -27.47 37.59
CA ASP A 171 -23.22 -26.94 36.87
C ASP A 171 -22.14 -28.03 36.63
N GLU A 172 -22.01 -29.01 37.53
CA GLU A 172 -21.00 -30.07 37.42
C GLU A 172 -21.36 -31.11 36.34
N GLU A 173 -22.65 -31.49 36.23
CA GLU A 173 -23.10 -32.48 35.25
C GLU A 173 -23.04 -31.93 33.82
N LYS A 174 -23.41 -30.66 33.63
CA LYS A 174 -23.31 -29.96 32.35
C LYS A 174 -21.85 -29.73 31.93
N ALA A 175 -20.95 -29.43 32.87
CA ALA A 175 -19.52 -29.32 32.60
C ALA A 175 -18.92 -30.68 32.14
N LYS A 176 -19.34 -31.79 32.77
CA LYS A 176 -18.95 -33.15 32.35
C LYS A 176 -19.47 -33.52 30.96
N GLU A 177 -20.72 -33.15 30.64
CA GLU A 177 -21.27 -33.39 29.31
C GLU A 177 -20.53 -32.59 28.22
N PHE A 178 -20.17 -31.33 28.49
CA PHE A 178 -19.36 -30.52 27.59
C PHE A 178 -17.99 -31.13 27.34
N ALA A 179 -17.29 -31.53 28.42
CA ALA A 179 -16.01 -32.21 28.35
C ALA A 179 -16.05 -33.40 27.39
N ARG A 180 -17.11 -34.21 27.50
CA ARG A 180 -17.30 -35.42 26.70
C ARG A 180 -17.49 -35.11 25.22
N ILE A 181 -18.27 -34.09 24.87
CA ILE A 181 -18.62 -33.78 23.47
C ILE A 181 -17.51 -32.98 22.77
N TYR A 182 -16.92 -32.01 23.46
CA TYR A 182 -16.08 -30.98 22.82
C TYR A 182 -14.58 -31.18 23.03
N SER A 183 -14.13 -31.86 24.09
CA SER A 183 -12.70 -32.16 24.30
C SER A 183 -12.05 -32.88 23.10
N PRO A 184 -12.68 -33.91 22.49
CA PRO A 184 -12.10 -34.57 21.30
C PRO A 184 -11.99 -33.65 20.08
N ARG A 185 -12.96 -32.74 19.89
CA ARG A 185 -12.98 -31.78 18.77
C ARG A 185 -11.90 -30.71 18.93
N LEU A 186 -11.71 -30.21 20.15
CA LEU A 186 -10.64 -29.26 20.47
C LEU A 186 -9.25 -29.87 20.33
N ALA A 187 -9.06 -31.11 20.79
CA ALA A 187 -7.80 -31.83 20.62
C ALA A 187 -7.45 -32.01 19.13
N ALA A 188 -8.43 -32.36 18.29
CA ALA A 188 -8.25 -32.47 16.85
C ALA A 188 -7.91 -31.13 16.19
N PHE A 189 -8.54 -30.04 16.64
CA PHE A 189 -8.21 -28.68 16.19
C PHE A 189 -6.78 -28.27 16.55
N ASN A 190 -6.37 -28.47 17.80
CA ASN A 190 -5.03 -28.11 18.28
C ASN A 190 -3.94 -28.89 17.54
N ALA A 191 -4.17 -30.19 17.30
CA ALA A 191 -3.28 -31.03 16.48
C ALA A 191 -3.18 -30.53 15.03
N THR A 192 -4.30 -30.06 14.46
CA THR A 192 -4.31 -29.46 13.11
C THR A 192 -3.54 -28.15 13.10
N LEU A 193 -3.74 -27.29 14.10
CA LEU A 193 -3.12 -25.97 14.20
C LEU A 193 -1.60 -26.08 14.32
N HIS A 194 -1.09 -26.98 15.16
CA HIS A 194 0.36 -27.26 15.27
C HIS A 194 0.99 -27.76 13.98
N ARG A 195 0.26 -28.52 13.16
CA ARG A 195 0.76 -28.99 11.88
C ARG A 195 1.02 -27.84 10.90
N PHE A 196 0.25 -26.76 11.01
CA PHE A 196 0.34 -25.61 10.10
C PHE A 196 1.12 -24.43 10.67
N VAL A 197 1.22 -24.34 12.00
CA VAL A 197 1.97 -23.30 12.71
C VAL A 197 2.82 -24.00 13.79
N PRO A 198 3.99 -24.56 13.41
CA PRO A 198 4.82 -25.36 14.32
C PRO A 198 5.28 -24.58 15.56
N ASP A 199 5.47 -23.27 15.41
CA ASP A 199 5.93 -22.36 16.47
C ASP A 199 4.78 -21.72 17.26
N ALA A 200 3.52 -22.05 16.94
CA ALA A 200 2.42 -21.66 17.82
C ALA A 200 2.67 -22.34 19.16
N ALA A 201 2.77 -21.55 20.23
CA ALA A 201 2.78 -22.11 21.57
C ALA A 201 1.60 -23.08 21.66
N PRO A 202 1.81 -24.34 22.10
CA PRO A 202 0.69 -25.22 22.33
C PRO A 202 -0.31 -24.45 23.16
N ILE A 203 -1.58 -24.54 22.80
CA ILE A 203 -2.66 -24.19 23.72
C ILE A 203 -2.56 -25.22 24.84
N ALA A 204 -1.55 -25.06 25.68
CA ALA A 204 -1.13 -25.99 26.70
C ALA A 204 -2.13 -25.78 27.83
N ASP A 205 -2.80 -26.87 28.17
CA ASP A 205 -3.84 -26.92 29.18
C ASP A 205 -5.17 -26.28 28.74
N ILE A 206 -5.75 -26.81 27.65
CA ILE A 206 -7.21 -26.77 27.46
C ILE A 206 -7.84 -27.68 28.52
N SER A 207 -7.81 -27.26 29.76
CA SER A 207 -8.73 -27.75 30.76
C SER A 207 -10.14 -27.41 30.28
N ILE A 208 -11.06 -28.36 30.43
CA ILE A 208 -12.47 -28.17 30.12
C ILE A 208 -12.89 -26.85 30.77
N PRO A 209 -13.48 -25.89 30.03
CA PRO A 209 -13.96 -24.66 30.63
C PRO A 209 -14.96 -25.04 31.72
N ALA A 210 -14.52 -24.91 32.97
CA ALA A 210 -15.29 -25.17 34.18
C ALA A 210 -16.37 -24.11 34.39
N SER A 211 -16.42 -23.10 33.52
CA SER A 211 -17.40 -22.02 33.55
C SER A 211 -17.67 -21.47 32.15
N ALA A 212 -18.84 -20.85 31.99
CA ALA A 212 -19.19 -20.08 30.79
C ALA A 212 -18.16 -18.96 30.48
N GLN A 213 -17.50 -18.43 31.51
CA GLN A 213 -16.43 -17.43 31.35
C GLN A 213 -15.20 -18.01 30.65
N GLN A 214 -14.78 -19.21 31.05
CA GLN A 214 -13.65 -19.88 30.38
C GLN A 214 -14.02 -20.26 28.94
N ALA A 215 -15.27 -20.64 28.67
CA ALA A 215 -15.75 -20.90 27.31
C ALA A 215 -15.78 -19.62 26.43
N ALA A 216 -16.16 -18.48 27.00
CA ALA A 216 -16.15 -17.19 26.31
C ALA A 216 -14.72 -16.70 26.00
N ASN A 217 -13.81 -16.81 26.97
CA ASN A 217 -12.38 -16.51 26.76
C ASN A 217 -11.80 -17.41 25.66
N TYR A 218 -12.20 -18.69 25.64
CA TYR A 218 -11.77 -19.65 24.62
C TYR A 218 -12.25 -19.29 23.21
N ALA A 219 -13.52 -18.86 23.07
CA ALA A 219 -14.05 -18.40 21.78
C ALA A 219 -13.30 -17.15 21.27
N PHE A 220 -12.92 -16.25 22.17
CA PHE A 220 -12.12 -15.08 21.86
C PHE A 220 -10.70 -15.44 21.38
N ASP A 221 -10.04 -16.38 22.06
CA ASP A 221 -8.70 -16.85 21.66
C ASP A 221 -8.71 -17.50 20.26
N ILE A 222 -9.75 -18.29 19.94
CA ILE A 222 -9.95 -18.83 18.58
C ILE A 222 -10.10 -17.72 17.55
N GLN A 223 -10.87 -16.66 17.87
CA GLN A 223 -11.07 -15.53 16.96
C GLN A 223 -9.76 -14.78 16.70
N MET A 224 -8.96 -14.56 17.74
CA MET A 224 -7.65 -13.92 17.64
C MET A 224 -6.65 -14.77 16.83
N LEU A 225 -6.64 -16.08 17.04
CA LEU A 225 -5.81 -17.02 16.25
C LEU A 225 -6.24 -17.04 14.78
N SER A 226 -7.53 -17.03 14.50
CA SER A 226 -8.07 -16.95 13.12
C SER A 226 -7.60 -15.67 12.42
N LYS A 227 -7.65 -14.53 13.12
CA LYS A 227 -7.21 -13.24 12.59
C LYS A 227 -5.70 -13.23 12.30
N ARG A 228 -4.88 -13.68 13.27
CA ARG A 228 -3.42 -13.78 13.07
C ARG A 228 -3.05 -14.72 11.93
N TYR A 229 -3.79 -15.81 11.74
CA TYR A 229 -3.58 -16.72 10.62
C TYR A 229 -3.85 -16.01 9.27
N GLN A 230 -4.93 -15.23 9.17
CA GLN A 230 -5.23 -14.44 7.97
C GLN A 230 -4.15 -13.37 7.70
N GLU A 231 -3.68 -12.69 8.74
CA GLU A 231 -2.61 -11.68 8.63
C GLU A 231 -1.27 -12.29 8.19
N ASN A 232 -0.88 -13.43 8.77
CA ASN A 232 0.34 -14.16 8.38
C ASN A 232 0.26 -14.72 6.96
N GLN A 233 -0.92 -15.13 6.49
CA GLN A 233 -1.12 -15.56 5.10
C GLN A 233 -0.93 -14.39 4.13
N ALA A 234 -1.48 -13.22 4.44
CA ALA A 234 -1.31 -12.01 3.62
C ALA A 234 0.16 -11.58 3.53
N GLN A 235 0.94 -11.75 4.60
CA GLN A 235 2.35 -11.37 4.63
C GLN A 235 3.29 -12.41 4.00
N SER A 236 2.95 -13.70 4.07
CA SER A 236 3.85 -14.78 3.63
C SER A 236 3.75 -15.14 2.15
N GLY A 237 2.78 -14.59 1.42
CA GLY A 237 2.55 -14.88 -0.01
C GLY A 237 2.19 -16.35 -0.28
N ARG A 238 1.85 -17.13 0.75
CA ARG A 238 1.46 -18.53 0.62
C ARG A 238 0.02 -18.64 0.09
N PRO A 239 -0.29 -19.69 -0.69
CA PRO A 239 -1.64 -19.90 -1.20
C PRO A 239 -2.63 -20.12 -0.05
N TYR A 240 -3.77 -19.44 -0.15
CA TYR A 240 -4.88 -19.50 0.81
C TYR A 240 -5.42 -20.94 0.96
N ASN A 241 -5.30 -21.51 2.16
CA ASN A 241 -5.87 -22.82 2.46
C ASN A 241 -7.32 -22.67 2.94
N SER A 242 -8.25 -22.67 1.99
CA SER A 242 -9.69 -22.52 2.25
C SER A 242 -10.25 -23.61 3.18
N GLN A 243 -9.69 -24.83 3.13
CA GLN A 243 -10.14 -25.94 3.97
C GLN A 243 -9.83 -25.69 5.45
N LEU A 244 -8.64 -25.16 5.76
CA LEU A 244 -8.27 -24.82 7.14
C LEU A 244 -9.10 -23.63 7.66
N VAL A 245 -9.33 -22.61 6.83
CA VAL A 245 -10.20 -21.48 7.23
C VAL A 245 -11.63 -21.94 7.49
N ASN A 246 -12.16 -22.86 6.67
CA ASN A 246 -13.47 -23.45 6.91
C ASN A 246 -13.51 -24.27 8.21
N GLN A 247 -12.45 -25.01 8.53
CA GLN A 247 -12.35 -25.74 9.81
C GLN A 247 -12.30 -24.80 11.01
N ILE A 248 -11.51 -23.72 10.96
CA ILE A 248 -11.47 -22.68 12.00
C ILE A 248 -12.84 -22.02 12.17
N THR A 249 -13.48 -21.67 11.06
CA THR A 249 -14.81 -21.02 11.04
C THR A 249 -15.88 -21.94 11.65
N ASN A 250 -15.87 -23.22 11.30
CA ASN A 250 -16.81 -24.20 11.86
C ASN A 250 -16.56 -24.43 13.35
N ALA A 251 -15.30 -24.53 13.79
CA ALA A 251 -14.95 -24.65 15.20
C ALA A 251 -15.43 -23.43 16.01
N PHE A 252 -15.28 -22.23 15.46
CA PHE A 252 -15.81 -21.00 16.07
C PHE A 252 -17.34 -20.98 16.11
N ALA A 253 -18.02 -21.40 15.04
CA ALA A 253 -19.47 -21.51 15.01
C ALA A 253 -20.01 -22.50 16.05
N ASP A 254 -19.33 -23.64 16.23
CA ASP A 254 -19.66 -24.65 17.24
C ASP A 254 -19.46 -24.11 18.67
N ALA A 255 -18.36 -23.41 18.93
CA ALA A 255 -18.10 -22.78 20.23
C ALA A 255 -19.17 -21.71 20.57
N ASN A 256 -19.54 -20.87 19.61
CA ASN A 256 -20.60 -19.87 19.80
C ASN A 256 -22.00 -20.49 19.97
N ARG A 257 -22.29 -21.59 19.26
CA ARG A 257 -23.53 -22.35 19.45
C ARG A 257 -23.58 -22.89 20.88
N PHE A 258 -22.51 -23.50 21.36
CA PHE A 258 -22.42 -23.97 22.74
C PHE A 258 -22.62 -22.84 23.76
N CYS A 259 -21.93 -21.71 23.62
CA CYS A 259 -22.11 -20.58 24.55
C CYS A 259 -23.56 -20.09 24.58
N ARG A 260 -24.26 -20.11 23.44
CA ARG A 260 -25.69 -19.79 23.39
C ARG A 260 -26.53 -20.86 24.08
N ASP A 261 -26.33 -22.13 23.76
CA ASP A 261 -27.11 -23.25 24.32
C ASP A 261 -26.93 -23.36 25.83
N TRP A 262 -25.70 -23.14 26.34
CA TRP A 262 -25.40 -23.09 27.77
C TRP A 262 -26.14 -21.93 28.46
N ASN A 263 -26.03 -20.72 27.90
CA ASN A 263 -26.72 -19.56 28.46
C ASN A 263 -28.24 -19.73 28.39
N GLN A 264 -28.77 -20.32 27.32
CA GLN A 264 -30.19 -20.63 27.18
C GLN A 264 -30.62 -21.65 28.22
N ALA A 265 -29.92 -22.77 28.38
CA ALA A 265 -30.24 -23.78 29.38
C ALA A 265 -30.18 -23.24 30.82
N LYS A 266 -29.24 -22.33 31.11
CA LYS A 266 -29.15 -21.65 32.40
C LYS A 266 -30.31 -20.67 32.60
N MET A 267 -30.70 -19.95 31.56
CA MET A 267 -31.89 -19.08 31.60
C MET A 267 -33.16 -19.90 31.79
N ASP A 268 -33.29 -21.02 31.07
CA ASP A 268 -34.42 -21.95 31.14
C ASP A 268 -34.55 -22.55 32.54
N SER A 269 -33.45 -22.94 33.19
CA SER A 269 -33.46 -23.43 34.58
C SER A 269 -33.83 -22.34 35.60
N LEU A 270 -33.42 -21.10 35.35
CA LEU A 270 -33.78 -19.94 36.17
C LEU A 270 -35.25 -19.53 35.97
N THR A 271 -35.83 -19.77 34.80
CA THR A 271 -37.24 -19.46 34.47
C THR A 271 -38.20 -20.60 34.80
N SER A 272 -37.79 -21.86 34.72
CA SER A 272 -38.63 -23.01 35.09
C SER A 272 -38.92 -23.06 36.59
N GLY A 273 -38.06 -22.45 37.42
CA GLY A 273 -38.32 -22.18 38.85
C GLY A 273 -39.13 -20.91 39.13
N ARG A 274 -39.52 -20.12 38.13
CA ARG A 274 -40.23 -18.83 38.27
C ARG A 274 -41.47 -18.78 37.40
N GLN A 275 -42.51 -19.48 37.81
CA GLN A 275 -43.83 -19.37 37.18
C GLN A 275 -44.77 -18.34 37.85
N ALA A 276 -44.29 -17.45 38.74
CA ALA A 276 -45.19 -16.56 39.50
C ALA A 276 -44.99 -15.04 39.36
N ASP A 277 -43.79 -14.47 39.21
CA ASP A 277 -43.63 -13.01 39.34
C ASP A 277 -43.15 -12.32 38.05
N ARG A 278 -44.10 -11.64 37.38
CA ARG A 278 -43.84 -10.70 36.29
C ARG A 278 -43.14 -9.46 36.84
N LEU A 279 -41.84 -9.33 36.58
CA LEU A 279 -41.09 -8.09 36.82
C LEU A 279 -41.45 -7.02 35.77
N PRO A 280 -41.41 -5.72 36.13
CA PRO A 280 -41.76 -4.62 35.24
C PRO A 280 -40.71 -4.45 34.14
N THR A 281 -41.15 -4.43 32.89
CA THR A 281 -40.33 -4.09 31.72
C THR A 281 -40.14 -2.58 31.62
N HIS A 282 -39.21 -2.02 32.40
CA HIS A 282 -38.65 -0.71 32.08
C HIS A 282 -37.37 -0.90 31.27
N SER A 283 -37.56 -1.04 29.96
CA SER A 283 -36.49 -1.02 28.97
C SER A 283 -36.21 0.44 28.59
N THR A 284 -35.34 1.10 29.35
CA THR A 284 -34.60 2.24 28.82
C THR A 284 -33.51 1.64 27.93
N ASN A 285 -33.71 1.63 26.62
CA ASN A 285 -32.65 1.26 25.68
C ASN A 285 -31.46 2.21 25.93
N PRO A 286 -30.31 1.71 26.43
CA PRO A 286 -29.14 2.57 26.56
C PRO A 286 -28.79 3.09 25.16
N ALA A 287 -28.55 4.40 25.06
CA ALA A 287 -28.17 5.04 23.80
C ALA A 287 -27.06 4.24 23.12
N ASP A 288 -27.16 4.07 21.80
CA ASP A 288 -26.19 3.30 21.02
C ASP A 288 -24.80 3.96 21.18
N PRO A 289 -23.81 3.29 21.80
CA PRO A 289 -22.50 3.87 22.07
C PRO A 289 -21.71 4.18 20.80
N THR A 290 -22.16 3.72 19.64
CA THR A 290 -21.60 4.12 18.34
C THR A 290 -22.01 5.54 17.94
N SER A 291 -23.07 6.11 18.54
CA SER A 291 -23.58 7.44 18.17
C SER A 291 -22.60 8.57 18.51
N SER A 292 -21.88 8.51 19.64
CA SER A 292 -20.88 9.52 20.00
C SER A 292 -19.65 9.45 19.11
N VAL A 293 -19.16 8.23 18.83
CA VAL A 293 -18.04 8.01 17.88
C VAL A 293 -18.38 8.56 16.50
N ASN A 294 -19.62 8.37 16.05
CA ASN A 294 -20.08 8.90 14.78
C ASN A 294 -20.12 10.44 14.76
N ALA A 295 -20.51 11.08 15.86
CA ALA A 295 -20.51 12.55 15.96
C ALA A 295 -19.09 13.13 15.92
N ASP A 296 -18.17 12.57 16.71
CA ASP A 296 -16.79 13.04 16.79
C ASP A 296 -16.04 12.90 15.46
N GLU A 297 -16.17 11.73 14.80
CA GLU A 297 -15.52 11.50 13.50
C GLU A 297 -16.21 12.28 12.36
N ALA A 298 -17.52 12.53 12.44
CA ALA A 298 -18.21 13.43 11.51
C ALA A 298 -17.72 14.88 11.64
N GLU A 299 -17.49 15.37 12.87
CA GLU A 299 -16.92 16.69 13.11
C GLU A 299 -15.50 16.78 12.53
N LYS A 300 -14.65 15.79 12.81
CA LYS A 300 -13.29 15.70 12.26
C LYS A 300 -13.29 15.68 10.73
N TYR A 301 -14.21 14.94 10.10
CA TYR A 301 -14.41 14.98 8.65
C TYR A 301 -14.71 16.40 8.17
N SER A 302 -15.69 17.06 8.81
CA SER A 302 -16.17 18.40 8.45
C SER A 302 -15.06 19.45 8.52
N GLN A 303 -14.19 19.35 9.53
CA GLN A 303 -13.10 20.30 9.74
C GLN A 303 -11.89 20.06 8.82
N THR A 304 -11.60 18.80 8.46
CA THR A 304 -10.32 18.46 7.80
C THR A 304 -10.46 18.11 6.32
N LEU A 305 -11.33 17.15 6.00
CA LEU A 305 -11.38 16.54 4.68
C LEU A 305 -12.44 17.18 3.79
N ARG A 306 -13.62 17.50 4.35
CA ARG A 306 -14.73 18.13 3.64
C ARG A 306 -14.33 19.35 2.79
N PRO A 307 -13.66 20.41 3.31
CA PRO A 307 -13.34 21.59 2.50
C PRO A 307 -12.41 21.25 1.32
N LYS A 308 -11.48 20.31 1.50
CA LYS A 308 -10.55 19.89 0.45
C LYS A 308 -11.27 19.09 -0.64
N LEU A 309 -12.20 18.23 -0.25
CA LEU A 309 -13.00 17.42 -1.16
C LEU A 309 -13.96 18.26 -2.00
N ILE A 310 -14.65 19.22 -1.39
CA ILE A 310 -15.52 20.17 -2.11
C ILE A 310 -14.67 21.01 -3.07
N SER A 311 -13.55 21.57 -2.60
CA SER A 311 -12.65 22.34 -3.44
C SER A 311 -12.13 21.54 -4.65
N PHE A 312 -11.73 20.29 -4.44
CA PHE A 312 -11.32 19.40 -5.53
C PHE A 312 -12.46 19.12 -6.51
N ARG A 313 -13.65 18.76 -5.99
CA ARG A 313 -14.83 18.49 -6.80
C ARG A 313 -15.17 19.69 -7.68
N ASP A 314 -15.25 20.88 -7.10
CA ASP A 314 -15.65 22.10 -7.79
C ASP A 314 -14.59 22.53 -8.85
N ALA A 315 -13.32 22.19 -8.65
CA ALA A 315 -12.27 22.41 -9.64
C ALA A 315 -12.31 21.40 -10.80
N VAL A 316 -12.66 20.15 -10.54
CA VAL A 316 -12.63 19.06 -11.53
C VAL A 316 -13.94 18.94 -12.31
N LEU A 317 -15.09 19.15 -11.67
CA LEU A 317 -16.41 18.93 -12.29
C LEU A 317 -16.62 19.74 -13.59
N PRO A 318 -16.22 21.03 -13.69
CA PRO A 318 -16.31 21.77 -14.96
C PRO A 318 -15.46 21.16 -16.07
N GLN A 319 -14.41 20.43 -15.72
CA GLN A 319 -13.56 19.73 -16.68
C GLN A 319 -14.19 18.43 -17.16
N VAL A 320 -15.09 17.78 -16.42
CA VAL A 320 -15.71 16.50 -16.79
C VAL A 320 -17.23 16.57 -16.77
N PRO A 321 -17.88 17.30 -17.71
CA PRO A 321 -19.31 17.57 -17.66
C PRO A 321 -20.20 16.32 -17.81
N ALA A 322 -19.67 15.23 -18.35
CA ALA A 322 -20.36 13.94 -18.42
C ALA A 322 -20.45 13.24 -17.05
N TYR A 323 -19.60 13.64 -16.10
CA TYR A 323 -19.64 13.13 -14.75
C TYR A 323 -20.75 13.81 -13.96
N SER A 324 -21.63 13.01 -13.36
CA SER A 324 -22.64 13.50 -12.42
C SER A 324 -22.50 12.73 -11.11
N SER A 325 -22.36 13.45 -10.01
CA SER A 325 -22.42 12.89 -8.66
C SER A 325 -23.73 13.29 -8.01
N GLY A 326 -24.45 12.31 -7.48
CA GLY A 326 -25.59 12.53 -6.59
C GLY A 326 -25.18 12.56 -5.11
N ARG A 327 -23.88 12.60 -4.79
CA ARG A 327 -23.40 12.54 -3.40
C ARG A 327 -23.35 13.94 -2.80
N ASP A 328 -23.96 14.05 -1.63
CA ASP A 328 -23.84 15.23 -0.78
C ASP A 328 -22.58 15.11 0.10
N TYR A 329 -21.65 16.03 -0.08
CA TYR A 329 -20.38 16.10 0.67
C TYR A 329 -20.56 16.81 2.02
N ASP A 330 -21.72 17.45 2.25
CA ASP A 330 -22.03 18.17 3.47
C ASP A 330 -22.69 17.27 4.53
N ALA A 331 -23.34 16.19 4.09
CA ALA A 331 -24.16 15.33 4.93
C ALA A 331 -23.47 14.02 5.35
N VAL A 332 -22.24 14.10 5.88
CA VAL A 332 -21.53 12.92 6.42
C VAL A 332 -21.74 12.80 7.92
N SER A 333 -22.50 11.79 8.32
CA SER A 333 -22.76 11.45 9.73
C SER A 333 -22.39 10.02 10.07
N THR A 334 -21.98 9.22 9.08
CA THR A 334 -21.67 7.80 9.23
C THR A 334 -20.48 7.43 8.35
N SER A 335 -19.75 6.38 8.74
CA SER A 335 -18.66 5.81 7.96
C SER A 335 -19.11 5.31 6.58
N SER A 336 -20.36 4.85 6.44
CA SER A 336 -20.92 4.42 5.16
C SER A 336 -21.08 5.58 4.17
N GLN A 337 -21.58 6.73 4.64
CA GLN A 337 -21.68 7.94 3.81
C GLN A 337 -20.29 8.43 3.37
N LEU A 338 -19.32 8.42 4.29
CA LEU A 338 -17.93 8.73 3.96
C LEU A 338 -17.37 7.78 2.90
N GLY A 339 -17.62 6.47 3.02
CA GLY A 339 -17.22 5.48 2.02
C GLY A 339 -17.82 5.76 0.63
N GLY A 340 -19.09 6.21 0.59
CA GLY A 340 -19.74 6.67 -0.64
C GLY A 340 -19.03 7.85 -1.29
N ILE A 341 -18.59 8.83 -0.49
CA ILE A 341 -17.82 9.98 -0.96
C ILE A 341 -16.42 9.56 -1.42
N CYS A 342 -15.74 8.68 -0.69
CA CYS A 342 -14.41 8.20 -1.12
C CYS A 342 -14.49 7.50 -2.48
N SER A 343 -15.56 6.72 -2.72
CA SER A 343 -15.82 6.10 -4.01
C SER A 343 -16.09 7.12 -5.11
N ASP A 344 -16.87 8.16 -4.81
CA ASP A 344 -17.20 9.24 -5.74
C ASP A 344 -15.94 10.01 -6.17
N VAL A 345 -15.10 10.39 -5.21
CA VAL A 345 -13.81 11.08 -5.47
C VAL A 345 -12.92 10.26 -6.39
N ARG A 346 -12.78 8.95 -6.16
CA ARG A 346 -11.99 8.07 -7.04
C ARG A 346 -12.57 8.01 -8.45
N THR A 347 -13.89 7.94 -8.58
CA THR A 347 -14.56 7.86 -9.88
C THR A 347 -14.41 9.19 -10.64
N LEU A 348 -14.54 10.32 -9.95
CA LEU A 348 -14.29 11.64 -10.50
C LEU A 348 -12.84 11.81 -10.95
N SER A 349 -11.85 11.42 -10.12
CA SER A 349 -10.43 11.45 -10.48
C SER A 349 -10.14 10.59 -11.71
N ALA A 350 -10.70 9.38 -11.78
CA ALA A 350 -10.53 8.49 -12.93
C ALA A 350 -11.15 9.08 -14.21
N ALA A 351 -12.35 9.67 -14.12
CA ALA A 351 -12.98 10.35 -15.25
C ALA A 351 -12.14 11.54 -15.74
N PHE A 352 -11.58 12.32 -14.81
CA PHE A 352 -10.70 13.45 -15.14
C PHE A 352 -9.40 12.99 -15.79
N GLN A 353 -8.78 11.92 -15.27
CA GLN A 353 -7.60 11.30 -15.87
C GLN A 353 -7.88 10.80 -17.29
N GLN A 354 -9.01 10.11 -17.50
CA GLN A 354 -9.39 9.61 -18.81
C GLN A 354 -9.58 10.76 -19.82
N LYS A 355 -10.23 11.85 -19.40
CA LYS A 355 -10.36 13.04 -20.26
C LYS A 355 -9.00 13.66 -20.59
N ALA A 356 -8.14 13.82 -19.60
CA ALA A 356 -6.79 14.37 -19.81
C ALA A 356 -5.98 13.53 -20.81
N LEU A 357 -6.11 12.20 -20.76
CA LEU A 357 -5.51 11.29 -21.74
C LEU A 357 -6.10 11.49 -23.14
N GLN A 358 -7.41 11.57 -23.28
CA GLN A 358 -8.08 11.82 -24.57
C GLN A 358 -7.65 13.15 -25.18
N GLU A 359 -7.58 14.22 -24.38
CA GLU A 359 -7.10 15.53 -24.85
C GLU A 359 -5.62 15.50 -25.26
N ALA A 360 -4.78 14.73 -24.55
CA ALA A 360 -3.39 14.54 -24.91
C ALA A 360 -3.24 13.76 -26.23
N GLU A 361 -4.05 12.72 -26.44
CA GLU A 361 -4.09 11.94 -27.68
C GLU A 361 -4.57 12.78 -28.88
N HIS A 362 -5.61 13.59 -28.70
CA HIS A 362 -6.09 14.48 -29.76
C HIS A 362 -5.03 15.50 -30.20
N LYS A 363 -4.20 16.00 -29.27
CA LYS A 363 -3.08 16.90 -29.59
C LYS A 363 -1.91 16.20 -30.28
N ARG A 364 -1.80 14.87 -30.16
CA ARG A 364 -0.73 14.06 -30.77
C ARG A 364 -0.93 13.73 -32.24
N VAL A 365 -2.06 14.11 -32.84
CA VAL A 365 -2.28 13.94 -34.28
C VAL A 365 -2.05 15.30 -34.97
N PRO A 366 -0.79 15.75 -35.18
CA PRO A 366 -0.53 16.89 -36.02
C PRO A 366 -0.70 16.47 -37.48
N GLY A 367 -1.68 17.05 -38.16
CA GLY A 367 -1.76 17.06 -39.63
C GLY A 367 -1.91 15.70 -40.31
N LYS A 368 -3.16 15.33 -40.60
CA LYS A 368 -3.48 14.84 -41.94
C LYS A 368 -3.87 16.01 -42.81
#